data_AF-A0A432L7E5-F1
#
_entry.id   AF-A0A432L7E5-F1
#
_cell.length_a   1.000
_cell.length_b   1.000
_cell.length_c   1.000
_cell.angle_alpha   90.00
_cell.angle_beta   90.00
_cell.angle_gamma   90.00
#
_symmetry.space_group_name_H-M   'P 1'
#
loop_
_entity.id
_entity.type
_entity.pdbx_description
1 polymer ?
#
loop_
_entity_poly.entity_id
_entity_poly.type
_entity_poly.pdbx_seq_one_letter_code
_entity_poly.pdbx_strand_id
1 'polypeptide(L)'
;MEQVGKFVGIKKSSYASYESRHRQPPIEKLKSFANLYGVSVDYILGLTDTPTSEKCLNLKFREVCLKRGFHWDGMDIPEDVIFLVEKVLDEAADRCFSDVRRIEG
;
A
#
# COMPACT_ATOMS: atom_id res chain seq x y z
N MET A 1 15.31 7.72 -12.08
CA MET A 1 15.96 7.04 -10.94
C MET A 1 16.47 7.96 -9.83
N GLU A 2 16.79 9.22 -10.12
CA GLU A 2 17.26 10.18 -9.08
C GLU A 2 16.20 10.48 -8.00
N GLN A 3 14.93 10.34 -8.34
CA GLN A 3 13.80 10.57 -7.42
C GLN A 3 13.67 9.48 -6.34
N VAL A 4 13.94 8.21 -6.69
CA VAL A 4 13.90 7.06 -5.75
C VAL A 4 15.00 7.18 -4.69
N GLY A 5 16.20 7.58 -5.13
CA GLY A 5 17.33 7.80 -4.22
C GLY A 5 17.08 8.92 -3.21
N LYS A 6 16.37 9.98 -3.61
CA LYS A 6 15.96 11.06 -2.70
C LYS A 6 14.89 10.61 -1.70
N PHE A 7 13.89 9.86 -2.16
CA PHE A 7 12.81 9.39 -1.30
C PHE A 7 13.27 8.35 -0.28
N VAL A 8 14.14 7.43 -0.69
CA VAL A 8 14.64 6.33 0.16
C VAL A 8 15.94 6.72 0.87
N GLY A 9 16.49 7.92 0.62
CA GLY A 9 17.73 8.40 1.23
C GLY A 9 18.95 7.51 0.90
N ILE A 10 19.14 7.18 -0.38
CA ILE A 10 20.28 6.39 -0.88
C ILE A 10 20.97 7.09 -2.06
N LYS A 11 22.29 6.94 -2.13
CA LYS A 11 23.08 7.40 -3.27
C LYS A 11 22.74 6.57 -4.50
N LYS A 12 22.82 7.19 -5.69
CA LYS A 12 22.61 6.53 -6.99
C LYS A 12 23.49 5.29 -7.17
N SER A 13 24.74 5.36 -6.71
CA SER A 13 25.68 4.22 -6.73
C SER A 13 25.20 3.05 -5.88
N SER A 14 24.64 3.31 -4.70
CA SER A 14 24.09 2.25 -3.83
C SER A 14 22.90 1.56 -4.48
N TYR A 15 22.02 2.31 -5.14
CA TYR A 15 20.89 1.73 -5.87
C TYR A 15 21.35 0.85 -7.03
N ALA A 16 22.30 1.32 -7.83
CA ALA A 16 22.88 0.54 -8.92
C ALA A 16 23.57 -0.75 -8.41
N SER A 17 24.22 -0.70 -7.23
CA SER A 17 24.78 -1.90 -6.59
C SER A 17 23.70 -2.91 -6.15
N TYR A 18 22.50 -2.45 -5.81
CA TYR A 18 21.37 -3.33 -5.48
C TYR A 18 20.79 -3.99 -6.72
N GLU A 19 20.56 -3.23 -7.80
CA GLU A 19 20.05 -3.77 -9.07
C GLU A 19 21.00 -4.80 -9.70
N SER A 20 22.31 -4.52 -9.63
CA SER A 20 23.35 -5.43 -10.12
C SER A 20 23.63 -6.62 -9.21
N ARG A 21 22.89 -6.77 -8.09
CA ARG A 21 23.09 -7.79 -7.04
C ARG A 21 24.48 -7.77 -6.40
N HIS A 22 25.25 -6.71 -6.62
CA HIS A 22 26.57 -6.54 -6.03
C HIS A 22 26.51 -6.33 -4.52
N ARG A 23 25.39 -5.78 -4.02
CA ARG A 23 25.12 -5.59 -2.59
C ARG A 23 23.64 -5.85 -2.32
N GLN A 24 23.31 -6.41 -1.16
CA GLN A 24 21.92 -6.49 -0.72
C GLN A 24 21.50 -5.23 0.05
N PRO A 25 20.29 -4.69 -0.19
CA PRO A 25 19.76 -3.61 0.62
C PRO A 25 19.49 -4.09 2.06
N PRO A 26 19.78 -3.28 3.09
CA PRO A 26 19.43 -3.63 4.46
C PRO A 26 17.90 -3.60 4.65
N ILE A 27 17.41 -4.29 5.68
CA ILE A 27 15.98 -4.45 5.98
C ILE A 27 15.23 -3.11 5.99
N GLU A 28 15.79 -2.08 6.61
CA GLU A 28 15.15 -0.76 6.67
C GLU A 28 14.95 -0.13 5.28
N LYS A 29 15.90 -0.34 4.35
CA LYS A 29 15.74 0.13 2.97
C LYS A 29 14.72 -0.70 2.20
N LEU A 30 14.66 -2.01 2.43
CA LEU A 30 13.61 -2.87 1.87
C LEU A 30 12.21 -2.41 2.31
N LYS A 31 12.02 -2.07 3.59
CA LYS A 31 10.76 -1.48 4.08
C LYS A 31 10.44 -0.16 3.39
N SER A 32 11.42 0.74 3.23
CA SER A 32 11.21 2.00 2.52
C SER A 32 10.83 1.78 1.05
N PHE A 33 11.46 0.82 0.36
CA PHE A 33 11.10 0.45 -1.01
C PHE A 33 9.69 -0.13 -1.09
N ALA A 34 9.34 -1.05 -0.19
CA ALA A 34 8.01 -1.64 -0.10
C ALA A 34 6.93 -0.55 0.07
N ASN A 35 7.15 0.40 0.98
CA ASN A 35 6.24 1.53 1.19
C ASN A 35 6.18 2.47 -0.03
N LEU A 36 7.33 2.78 -0.66
CA LEU A 36 7.39 3.68 -1.82
C LEU A 36 6.64 3.10 -3.03
N TYR A 37 6.82 1.81 -3.30
CA TYR A 37 6.21 1.15 -4.45
C TYR A 37 4.83 0.54 -4.15
N GLY A 38 4.39 0.57 -2.89
CA GLY A 38 3.13 -0.03 -2.45
C GLY A 38 3.13 -1.56 -2.51
N VAL A 39 4.30 -2.19 -2.55
CA VAL A 39 4.45 -3.65 -2.74
C VAL A 39 4.99 -4.36 -1.51
N SER A 40 4.82 -5.68 -1.39
CA SER A 40 5.44 -6.45 -0.31
C SER A 40 6.95 -6.51 -0.45
N VAL A 41 7.63 -6.69 0.69
CA VAL A 41 9.05 -7.03 0.70
C VAL A 41 9.29 -8.36 -0.02
N ASP A 42 8.38 -9.32 0.14
CA ASP A 42 8.46 -10.62 -0.52
C ASP A 42 8.45 -10.49 -2.05
N TYR A 43 7.65 -9.57 -2.59
CA TYR A 43 7.66 -9.25 -4.03
C TYR A 43 8.98 -8.61 -4.47
N ILE A 44 9.52 -7.68 -3.69
CA ILE A 44 10.82 -7.05 -3.98
C ILE A 44 11.96 -8.08 -3.99
N LEU A 45 11.87 -9.08 -3.11
CA LEU A 45 12.84 -10.17 -3.01
C LEU A 45 12.59 -11.30 -4.03
N GLY A 46 11.49 -11.25 -4.78
CA GLY A 46 11.11 -12.30 -5.73
C GLY A 46 10.72 -13.62 -5.08
N LEU A 47 10.28 -13.59 -3.82
CA LEU A 47 9.74 -14.76 -3.11
C LEU A 47 8.28 -15.03 -3.51
N THR A 48 7.64 -14.06 -4.15
CA THR A 48 6.28 -14.14 -4.68
C THR A 48 6.17 -13.27 -5.93
N ASP A 49 5.32 -13.68 -6.88
CA ASP A 49 4.94 -12.87 -8.03
C ASP A 49 3.80 -11.90 -7.70
N THR A 50 3.20 -12.03 -6.52
CA THR A 50 2.09 -11.19 -6.06
C THR A 50 2.63 -9.92 -5.42
N PRO A 51 2.40 -8.72 -6.01
CA PRO A 51 2.98 -7.48 -5.49
C PRO A 51 2.37 -7.00 -4.17
N THR A 52 1.37 -7.67 -3.60
CA THR A 52 0.56 -7.13 -2.50
C THR A 52 1.35 -6.96 -1.20
N SER A 53 1.59 -5.72 -0.77
CA SER A 53 1.87 -5.45 0.64
C SER A 53 0.59 -5.65 1.44
N GLU A 54 0.63 -6.42 2.53
CA GLU A 54 -0.51 -6.56 3.45
C GLU A 54 -0.83 -5.26 4.23
N LYS A 55 -0.30 -4.11 3.80
CA LYS A 55 -0.82 -2.79 4.18
C LYS A 55 -2.11 -2.49 3.40
N CYS A 56 -3.16 -3.18 3.85
CA CYS A 56 -4.56 -2.76 3.84
C CYS A 56 -5.23 -2.52 2.48
N LEU A 57 -5.89 -3.58 2.01
CA LEU A 57 -7.25 -3.58 1.42
C LEU A 57 -7.59 -2.38 0.53
N ASN A 58 -6.95 -2.29 -0.64
CA ASN A 58 -7.50 -1.55 -1.77
C ASN A 58 -8.68 -2.32 -2.42
N LEU A 59 -9.49 -2.99 -1.60
CA LEU A 59 -10.79 -3.47 -2.03
C LEU A 59 -11.75 -2.32 -1.78
N LYS A 60 -12.23 -1.71 -2.87
CA LYS A 60 -13.32 -0.73 -2.76
C LYS A 60 -14.47 -1.42 -2.03
N PHE A 61 -15.01 -0.79 -1.00
CA PHE A 61 -16.13 -1.32 -0.25
C PHE A 61 -17.26 -1.76 -1.18
N ARG A 62 -17.55 -0.95 -2.22
CA ARG A 62 -18.50 -1.30 -3.29
C ARG A 62 -18.16 -2.58 -4.05
N GLU A 63 -16.89 -2.85 -4.32
CA GLU A 63 -16.47 -4.09 -4.98
C GLU A 63 -16.73 -5.31 -4.09
N VAL A 64 -16.52 -5.18 -2.78
CA VAL A 64 -16.85 -6.22 -1.80
C VAL A 64 -18.36 -6.43 -1.76
N CYS A 65 -19.14 -5.35 -1.72
CA CYS A 65 -20.60 -5.40 -1.70
C CYS A 65 -21.16 -6.13 -2.93
N LEU A 66 -20.66 -5.78 -4.12
CA LEU A 66 -21.15 -6.30 -5.40
C LEU A 66 -20.70 -7.74 -5.68
N LYS A 67 -19.47 -8.12 -5.30
CA LYS A 67 -18.94 -9.46 -5.62
C LYS A 67 -19.34 -10.54 -4.62
N ARG A 68 -19.51 -10.18 -3.34
CA ARG A 68 -19.75 -11.17 -2.27
C ARG A 68 -21.21 -11.31 -1.86
N GLY A 69 -22.11 -10.44 -2.35
CA GLY A 69 -23.50 -10.41 -1.92
C GLY A 69 -23.61 -9.97 -0.47
N PHE A 70 -23.57 -8.66 -0.24
CA PHE A 70 -23.58 -8.10 1.11
C PHE A 70 -24.98 -7.62 1.44
N HIS A 71 -25.63 -8.36 2.32
CA HIS A 71 -26.97 -8.09 2.84
C HIS A 71 -26.88 -7.69 4.31
N TRP A 72 -27.63 -6.66 4.71
CA TRP A 72 -27.83 -6.26 6.09
C TRP A 72 -29.20 -6.73 6.55
N ASP A 73 -29.25 -7.58 7.57
CA ASP A 73 -30.50 -8.19 8.06
C ASP A 73 -31.30 -8.90 6.96
N GLY A 74 -30.60 -9.51 6.00
CA GLY A 74 -31.20 -10.19 4.85
C GLY A 74 -31.70 -9.26 3.74
N MET A 75 -31.57 -7.94 3.89
CA MET A 75 -31.90 -6.95 2.86
C MET A 75 -30.66 -6.55 2.08
N ASP A 76 -30.80 -6.41 0.77
CA ASP A 76 -29.75 -5.78 -0.05
C ASP A 76 -29.48 -4.36 0.47
N ILE A 77 -28.20 -4.02 0.58
CA ILE A 77 -27.81 -2.69 1.04
C ILE A 77 -28.10 -1.69 -0.10
N PRO A 78 -28.92 -0.65 0.14
CA PRO A 78 -29.22 0.36 -0.87
C PRO A 78 -27.97 1.11 -1.35
N GLU A 79 -27.98 1.55 -2.61
CA GLU A 79 -26.80 2.15 -3.26
C GLU A 79 -26.38 3.48 -2.61
N ASP A 80 -27.32 4.24 -2.06
CA ASP A 80 -27.07 5.46 -1.29
C ASP A 80 -26.37 5.18 0.06
N VAL A 81 -26.72 4.06 0.72
CA VAL A 81 -26.04 3.61 1.94
C VAL A 81 -24.61 3.17 1.63
N ILE A 82 -24.40 2.46 0.51
CA ILE A 82 -23.04 2.11 0.04
C ILE A 82 -22.20 3.38 -0.14
N PHE A 83 -22.75 4.41 -0.77
CA PHE A 83 -22.06 5.69 -0.97
C PHE A 83 -21.69 6.37 0.37
N LEU A 84 -22.58 6.33 1.36
CA LEU A 84 -22.29 6.86 2.70
C LEU A 84 -21.15 6.11 3.38
N VAL A 85 -21.14 4.78 3.30
CA VAL A 85 -20.07 3.97 3.89
C VAL A 85 -18.75 4.21 3.17
N GLU A 86 -18.74 4.29 1.83
CA GLU A 86 -17.53 4.66 1.07
C GLU A 86 -16.95 5.99 1.54
N LYS A 87 -17.78 7.02 1.69
CA LYS A 87 -17.33 8.33 2.15
C LYS A 87 -16.71 8.28 3.56
N VAL A 88 -17.32 7.52 4.48
CA VAL A 88 -16.80 7.36 5.85
C VAL A 88 -15.48 6.61 5.85
N LEU A 89 -15.35 5.58 5.01
CA LEU A 89 -14.11 4.81 4.89
C LEU A 89 -12.99 5.66 4.28
N ASP A 90 -13.28 6.46 3.26
CA ASP A 90 -12.32 7.39 2.67
C ASP A 90 -11.85 8.42 3.71
N GLU A 91 -12.79 9.01 4.47
CA GLU A 91 -12.43 9.97 5.52
C GLU A 91 -11.62 9.32 6.66
N ALA A 92 -11.97 8.09 7.05
CA ALA A 92 -11.22 7.34 8.06
C ALA A 92 -9.81 6.97 7.56
N ALA A 93 -9.70 6.57 6.30
CA ALA A 93 -8.42 6.29 5.64
C ALA A 93 -7.56 7.56 5.63
N ASP A 94 -8.10 8.69 5.19
CA ASP A 94 -7.38 9.98 5.17
C ASP A 94 -6.87 10.37 6.56
N ARG A 95 -7.68 10.16 7.61
CA ARG A 95 -7.25 10.38 9.01
C ARG A 95 -6.09 9.45 9.38
N CYS A 96 -6.22 8.15 9.17
CA CYS A 96 -5.17 7.17 9.48
C CYS A 96 -3.87 7.40 8.69
N PHE A 97 -3.95 7.83 7.43
CA PHE A 97 -2.78 8.10 6.59
C PHE A 97 -2.17 9.50 6.78
N SER A 98 -2.91 10.44 7.37
CA SER A 98 -2.38 11.76 7.77
C SER A 98 -1.46 11.67 8.99
N ASP A 99 -1.72 10.77 9.94
CA ASP A 99 -0.85 10.54 11.10
C ASP A 99 0.49 9.89 10.72
N VAL A 100 0.51 9.04 9.69
CA VAL A 100 1.75 8.41 9.19
C VAL A 100 2.71 9.44 8.59
N ARG A 101 2.21 10.53 7.99
CA ARG A 101 3.06 11.61 7.44
C ARG A 101 3.60 12.56 8.50
N ARG A 102 3.09 12.52 9.73
CA ARG A 102 3.50 13.40 10.83
C ARG A 102 4.68 12.86 11.65
N ILE A 103 5.00 11.57 11.51
CA ILE A 103 6.12 10.93 12.22
C ILE A 103 7.46 11.13 11.48
N GLU A 104 7.44 11.64 10.25
CA GLU A 104 8.65 11.99 9.47
C GLU A 104 8.87 13.50 9.30
N GLY A 105 8.30 14.32 10.20
CA GLY A 105 8.52 15.77 10.27
C GLY A 105 9.57 16.15 11.31
#